data_AF-A0A528G1Q7-F1
#
_entry.id   AF-A0A528G1Q7-F1
#
_cell.length_a   1.000
_cell.length_b   1.000
_cell.length_c   1.000
_cell.angle_alpha   90.00
_cell.angle_beta   90.00
_cell.angle_gamma   90.00
#
_symmetry.space_group_name_H-M   'P 1'
#
loop_
_entity.id
_entity.type
_entity.pdbx_description
1 polymer ?
#
loop_
_entity_poly.entity_id
_entity_poly.type
_entity_poly.pdbx_seq_one_letter_code
_entity_poly.pdbx_strand_id
1 'polypeptide(L)' 'MKIQTVIHPSSVIEAGAKIGEGVRIGPFCHISADAVLGD' A
#
# COMPACT_ATOMS: atom_id res chain seq x y z
N MET A 1 -15.79 12.66 1.41
CA MET A 1 -16.00 11.20 1.23
C MET A 1 -14.65 10.56 1.52
N LYS A 2 -14.50 9.74 2.57
CA LYS A 2 -13.20 9.13 2.91
C LYS A 2 -12.91 7.99 1.94
N ILE A 3 -11.75 8.03 1.28
CA ILE A 3 -11.31 6.95 0.39
C ILE A 3 -10.49 5.99 1.24
N GLN A 4 -10.92 4.75 1.37
CA GLN A 4 -10.18 3.77 2.19
C GLN A 4 -9.02 3.19 1.40
N THR A 5 -7.89 3.02 2.08
CA THR A 5 -6.74 2.28 1.58
C THR A 5 -7.10 0.79 1.47
N VAL A 6 -6.81 0.19 0.32
CA VAL A 6 -7.12 -1.23 0.04
C VAL A 6 -5.83 -1.96 -0.29
N ILE A 7 -5.57 -3.03 0.44
CA ILE A 7 -4.38 -3.86 0.26
C ILE A 7 -4.84 -5.28 -0.04
N HIS A 8 -4.52 -5.78 -1.24
CA HIS A 8 -4.84 -7.16 -1.58
C HIS A 8 -4.03 -8.13 -0.70
N PRO A 9 -4.62 -9.20 -0.16
CA PRO A 9 -3.95 -10.11 0.77
C PRO A 9 -2.75 -10.87 0.17
N SER A 10 -2.67 -10.95 -1.16
CA SER A 10 -1.50 -11.55 -1.84
C SER A 10 -0.36 -10.57 -2.11
N SER A 11 -0.48 -9.32 -1.67
CA SER A 11 0.62 -8.35 -1.74
C SER A 11 1.56 -8.52 -0.54
N VAL A 12 2.83 -8.21 -0.75
CA VAL A 12 3.87 -8.21 0.28
C VAL A 12 4.24 -6.76 0.58
N ILE A 13 4.14 -6.37 1.85
CA ILE A 13 4.51 -5.04 2.31
C ILE A 13 5.56 -5.21 3.38
N GLU A 14 6.75 -4.69 3.11
CA GLU A 14 7.83 -4.68 4.09
C GLU A 14 7.55 -3.66 5.19
N ALA A 15 7.98 -4.00 6.41
CA ALA A 15 7.90 -3.09 7.54
C ALA A 15 8.73 -1.82 7.26
N GLY A 16 8.07 -0.66 7.23
CA GLY A 16 8.70 0.63 6.92
C GLY A 16 8.00 1.39 5.79
N ALA A 17 7.29 0.67 4.91
CA ALA A 17 6.54 1.26 3.81
C ALA A 17 5.52 2.28 4.32
N LYS A 18 5.44 3.43 3.66
CA LYS A 18 4.48 4.51 3.97
C LYS A 18 3.39 4.52 2.92
N ILE A 19 2.13 4.36 3.35
CA ILE A 19 0.98 4.22 2.45
C ILE A 19 -0.03 5.32 2.75
N GLY A 20 -0.27 6.17 1.75
CA GLY A 20 -1.24 7.26 1.79
C GLY A 20 -2.70 6.82 1.92
N GLU A 21 -3.57 7.77 2.24
CA GLU A 21 -5.01 7.55 2.32
C GLU A 21 -5.58 7.26 0.92
N GLY A 22 -6.38 6.21 0.79
CA GLY A 22 -7.06 5.89 -0.47
C GLY A 22 -6.23 5.13 -1.51
N VAL A 23 -4.96 4.84 -1.20
CA VAL A 23 -4.10 3.99 -2.03
C VAL A 23 -4.71 2.59 -2.22
N ARG A 24 -4.60 2.05 -3.44
CA ARG A 24 -5.07 0.70 -3.77
C ARG A 24 -3.91 -0.15 -4.27
N ILE A 25 -3.62 -1.23 -3.56
CA ILE A 25 -2.54 -2.17 -3.86
C ILE A 25 -3.16 -3.46 -4.38
N GLY A 26 -2.80 -3.79 -5.61
CA GLY A 26 -3.29 -4.98 -6.31
C GLY A 26 -2.62 -6.28 -5.83
N PRO A 27 -3.10 -7.43 -6.33
CA PRO A 27 -2.51 -8.72 -6.03
C PRO A 27 -1.05 -8.79 -6.51
N PHE A 28 -0.20 -9.48 -5.73
CA PHE A 28 1.21 -9.76 -6.06
C PHE A 28 2.14 -8.54 -6.17
N CYS A 29 1.71 -7.36 -5.73
CA CYS A 29 2.61 -6.23 -5.55
C CYS A 29 3.59 -6.49 -4.39
N HIS A 30 4.82 -6.02 -4.54
CA HIS A 30 5.83 -5.98 -3.48
C HIS A 30 6.18 -4.53 -3.18
N ILE A 31 6.02 -4.10 -1.93
CA ILE A 31 6.30 -2.74 -1.48
C ILE A 31 7.49 -2.77 -0.53
N SER A 32 8.60 -2.17 -0.95
CA SER A 32 9.85 -2.09 -0.20
C SER A 32 9.72 -1.22 1.06
N ALA A 33 10.55 -1.46 2.07
CA ALA A 33 10.54 -0.73 3.33
C ALA A 33 10.80 0.79 3.20
N ASP A 34 11.41 1.24 2.10
CA ASP A 34 11.72 2.64 1.80
C ASP A 34 10.68 3.32 0.88
N ALA A 35 9.69 2.56 0.39
CA ALA A 35 8.68 3.08 -0.51
C ALA A 35 7.71 4.06 0.19
N VAL A 36 7.34 5.11 -0.54
CA VAL A 36 6.35 6.10 -0.13
C VAL A 36 5.29 6.21 -1.23
N LEU A 37 4.09 5.73 -0.94
CA LEU A 37 2.91 5.94 -1.78
C LEU A 37 2.14 7.16 -1.23
N GLY A 38 1.98 8.19 -2.06
CA GLY A 38 1.19 9.38 -1.72
C GLY A 38 -0.32 9.14 -1.73
N ASP A 39 -1.07 10.19 -1.41
CA ASP A 39 -2.55 10.22 -1.45
C ASP A 39 -3.09 10.37 -2.89
#